data_AF-A0A1I2D2K9-F1
#
_entry.id   AF-A0A1I2D2K9-F1
#
_cell.length_a   1.000
_cell.length_b   1.000
_cell.length_c   1.000
_cell.angle_alpha   90.00
_cell.angle_beta   90.00
_cell.angle_gamma   90.00
#
_symmetry.space_group_name_H-M   'P 1'
#
loop_
_entity.id
_entity.type
_entity.pdbx_description
1 polymer ?
#
loop_
_entity_poly.entity_id
_entity_poly.type
_entity_poly.pdbx_seq_one_letter_code
_entity_poly.pdbx_strand_id
1 'polypeptide(L)'
;MKRALSLDVLRGLSIFGMVLSGTIPFGGALPAWMYHAQCPPPTHAFNPAVAGITWVDLVLPVFIFCMGAAIPLALNRKIEKGANGIVIGKSIVARFFSLVFFAIYIAHILPYAIGTGLVDLEVFGQQISGYDLQWLTLIGFGLMFPMFGIIRDQHEKRIWRLAGWGGAVILLLIFRWGYGQEFSLHRSNIIILLLANVYVLGALSWYFTRNNWLARSVLFIFWAAIQLTCKYTGFDQVIDSFQGTSWFFLFRMTHYSLLIIPATFVGDLLLKRLQETPEKAQKKPAIVWERLFHLGMGLLVVWLTVALFERWMIALFISLPLLLAGFWQIVKKHLPAYRSMFILAALLLLLGLLIEPVEGGIKKDHATASYMVMTSGMALCLLMFFDLVCRYWEQGGFVRLFAGAGSNPLMAYVVTTWFMFPFLKVTALIGVYNFLYPSGYPWIGALRAFILVLATMGLVYWMAKKKIVWRA
;
A
#
# COMPACT_ATOMS: atom_id res chain seq x y z
N MET A 1 9.03 22.71 5.61
CA MET A 1 9.42 21.47 4.90
C MET A 1 8.64 21.33 3.61
N LYS A 2 9.35 21.09 2.49
CA LYS A 2 8.76 20.78 1.19
C LYS A 2 8.14 19.37 1.21
N ARG A 3 7.10 19.16 0.43
CA ARG A 3 6.38 17.88 0.30
C ARG A 3 7.17 16.95 -0.63
N ALA A 4 7.29 15.67 -0.27
CA ALA A 4 7.94 14.66 -1.11
C ALA A 4 6.98 14.20 -2.22
N LEU A 5 6.97 14.91 -3.36
CA LEU A 5 6.03 14.67 -4.46
C LEU A 5 6.15 13.25 -5.05
N SER A 6 7.38 12.79 -5.31
CA SER A 6 7.67 11.45 -5.83
C SER A 6 7.15 10.33 -4.91
N LEU A 7 7.24 10.53 -3.60
CA LEU A 7 6.72 9.60 -2.60
C LEU A 7 5.18 9.49 -2.66
N ASP A 8 4.49 10.62 -2.86
CA ASP A 8 3.03 10.63 -2.94
C ASP A 8 2.51 10.06 -4.27
N VAL A 9 3.22 10.31 -5.40
CA VAL A 9 2.90 9.68 -6.69
C VAL A 9 3.03 8.17 -6.60
N LEU A 10 4.15 7.67 -6.07
CA LEU A 10 4.38 6.23 -5.90
C LEU A 10 3.33 5.59 -4.98
N ARG A 11 2.95 6.28 -3.89
CA ARG A 11 1.85 5.83 -3.01
C ARG A 11 0.51 5.80 -3.74
N GLY A 12 0.17 6.83 -4.52
CA GLY A 12 -1.06 6.84 -5.30
C GLY A 12 -1.12 5.73 -6.35
N LEU A 13 -0.01 5.48 -7.04
CA LEU A 13 0.08 4.44 -8.06
C LEU A 13 -0.02 3.03 -7.46
N SER A 14 0.55 2.80 -6.27
CA SER A 14 0.38 1.52 -5.57
C SER A 14 -1.08 1.31 -5.13
N ILE A 15 -1.79 2.33 -4.64
CA ILE A 15 -3.23 2.17 -4.34
C ILE A 15 -4.02 1.85 -5.60
N PHE A 16 -3.73 2.54 -6.71
CA PHE A 16 -4.32 2.24 -8.00
C PHE A 16 -4.09 0.78 -8.41
N GLY A 17 -2.85 0.29 -8.32
CA GLY A 17 -2.51 -1.09 -8.61
C GLY A 17 -3.27 -2.10 -7.73
N MET A 18 -3.46 -1.76 -6.44
CA MET A 18 -4.10 -2.63 -5.45
C MET A 18 -5.59 -2.82 -5.74
N VAL A 19 -6.25 -1.72 -6.09
CA VAL A 19 -7.65 -1.73 -6.49
C VAL A 19 -7.81 -2.37 -7.86
N LEU A 20 -6.93 -2.05 -8.81
CA LEU A 20 -6.98 -2.63 -10.16
C LEU A 20 -6.85 -4.15 -10.14
N SER A 21 -5.88 -4.69 -9.41
CA SER A 21 -5.68 -6.14 -9.32
C SER A 21 -6.87 -6.89 -8.71
N GLY A 22 -7.63 -6.23 -7.83
CA GLY A 22 -8.88 -6.77 -7.28
C GLY A 22 -10.11 -6.58 -8.19
N THR A 23 -9.98 -5.83 -9.29
CA THR A 23 -11.12 -5.44 -10.17
C THR A 23 -11.01 -6.02 -11.58
N ILE A 24 -9.83 -6.48 -12.00
CA ILE A 24 -9.65 -7.16 -13.30
C ILE A 24 -10.48 -8.46 -13.37
N PRO A 25 -10.84 -8.92 -14.57
CA PRO A 25 -11.52 -10.21 -14.76
C PRO A 25 -10.75 -11.37 -14.11
N PHE A 26 -11.47 -12.37 -13.61
CA PHE A 26 -10.93 -13.64 -13.07
C PHE A 26 -11.45 -14.83 -13.90
N GLY A 27 -10.91 -16.03 -13.65
CA GLY A 27 -11.38 -17.29 -14.25
C GLY A 27 -10.57 -17.71 -15.48
N GLY A 28 -9.24 -17.51 -15.45
CA GLY A 28 -8.36 -17.85 -16.57
C GLY A 28 -8.43 -16.90 -17.76
N ALA A 29 -9.13 -15.78 -17.61
CA ALA A 29 -9.38 -14.83 -18.69
C ALA A 29 -8.11 -14.07 -19.13
N LEU A 30 -7.14 -13.86 -18.23
CA LEU A 30 -5.91 -13.11 -18.50
C LEU A 30 -4.67 -13.98 -18.26
N PRO A 31 -3.50 -13.61 -18.83
CA PRO A 31 -2.24 -14.31 -18.56
C PRO A 31 -1.84 -14.30 -17.08
N ALA A 32 -1.02 -15.25 -16.66
CA ALA A 32 -0.65 -15.44 -15.25
C ALA A 32 0.03 -14.23 -14.60
N TRP A 33 0.80 -13.43 -15.36
CA TRP A 33 1.44 -12.22 -14.86
C TRP A 33 0.45 -11.10 -14.44
N MET A 34 -0.84 -11.22 -14.77
CA MET A 34 -1.90 -10.31 -14.32
C MET A 34 -2.43 -10.59 -12.91
N TYR A 35 -2.02 -11.70 -12.27
CA TYR A 35 -2.52 -12.12 -10.95
C TYR A 35 -1.36 -12.34 -9.97
N HIS A 36 -1.67 -12.71 -8.73
CA HIS A 36 -0.65 -13.16 -7.76
C HIS A 36 0.06 -14.41 -8.28
N ALA A 37 1.39 -14.47 -8.17
CA ALA A 37 2.16 -15.63 -8.64
C ALA A 37 1.71 -16.95 -7.98
N GLN A 38 1.34 -16.90 -6.69
CA GLN A 38 0.85 -18.05 -5.94
C GLN A 38 -0.63 -18.37 -6.17
N CYS A 39 -1.36 -17.59 -6.97
CA CYS A 39 -2.76 -17.86 -7.36
C CYS A 39 -2.90 -17.81 -8.90
N PRO A 40 -2.18 -18.67 -9.63
CA PRO A 40 -2.16 -18.61 -11.09
C PRO A 40 -3.52 -18.97 -11.70
N PRO A 41 -3.83 -18.47 -12.91
CA PRO A 41 -4.97 -18.94 -13.70
C PRO A 41 -4.81 -20.42 -14.07
N PRO A 42 -5.91 -21.14 -14.38
CA PRO A 42 -7.29 -20.64 -14.48
C PRO A 42 -8.07 -20.68 -13.16
N THR A 43 -7.66 -21.53 -12.21
CA THR A 43 -8.42 -21.78 -10.98
C THR A 43 -8.25 -20.68 -9.95
N HIS A 44 -7.13 -19.94 -10.00
CA HIS A 44 -6.73 -18.96 -8.98
C HIS A 44 -6.65 -19.56 -7.56
N ALA A 45 -6.55 -20.89 -7.47
CA ALA A 45 -6.34 -21.58 -6.21
C ALA A 45 -4.94 -21.27 -5.68
N PHE A 46 -4.84 -21.04 -4.38
CA PHE A 46 -3.56 -20.79 -3.73
C PHE A 46 -2.65 -22.02 -3.84
N ASN A 47 -1.44 -21.83 -4.36
CA ASN A 47 -0.41 -22.85 -4.48
C ASN A 47 0.92 -22.32 -3.89
N PRO A 48 1.31 -22.76 -2.67
CA PRO A 48 2.53 -22.31 -2.01
C PRO A 48 3.82 -22.84 -2.64
N ALA A 49 3.75 -23.82 -3.54
CA ALA A 49 4.91 -24.34 -4.24
C ALA A 49 5.40 -23.40 -5.35
N VAL A 50 4.54 -22.51 -5.85
CA VAL A 50 4.88 -21.58 -6.94
C VAL A 50 5.74 -20.44 -6.38
N ALA A 51 6.99 -20.39 -6.84
CA ALA A 51 7.89 -19.27 -6.60
C ALA A 51 7.77 -18.21 -7.70
N GLY A 52 8.13 -16.98 -7.36
CA GLY A 52 8.08 -15.83 -8.25
C GLY A 52 7.16 -14.74 -7.73
N ILE A 53 7.19 -13.62 -8.43
CA ILE A 53 6.36 -12.44 -8.16
C ILE A 53 5.85 -11.87 -9.47
N THR A 54 4.68 -11.25 -9.45
CA THR A 54 4.17 -10.43 -10.55
C THR A 54 4.14 -8.95 -10.14
N TRP A 55 3.68 -8.07 -11.04
CA TRP A 55 3.47 -6.67 -10.68
C TRP A 55 2.45 -6.52 -9.54
N VAL A 56 1.47 -7.42 -9.44
CA VAL A 56 0.46 -7.42 -8.39
C VAL A 56 1.12 -7.64 -7.02
N ASP A 57 2.12 -8.50 -6.98
CA ASP A 57 2.86 -8.82 -5.76
C ASP A 57 3.78 -7.69 -5.29
N LEU A 58 4.09 -6.70 -6.14
CA LEU A 58 4.86 -5.51 -5.77
C LEU A 58 4.02 -4.41 -5.11
N VAL A 59 2.72 -4.41 -5.35
CA VAL A 59 1.85 -3.30 -4.98
C VAL A 59 1.85 -3.02 -3.48
N LEU A 60 1.60 -4.06 -2.67
CA LEU A 60 1.55 -3.94 -1.22
C LEU A 60 2.92 -3.54 -0.64
N PRO A 61 4.04 -4.19 -1.01
CA PRO A 61 5.38 -3.76 -0.62
C PRO A 61 5.69 -2.29 -0.91
N VAL A 62 5.39 -1.83 -2.12
CA VAL A 62 5.61 -0.43 -2.51
C VAL A 62 4.81 0.52 -1.62
N PHE A 63 3.56 0.17 -1.32
CA PHE A 63 2.72 0.97 -0.44
C PHE A 63 3.27 1.04 1.00
N ILE A 64 3.69 -0.09 1.58
CA ILE A 64 4.31 -0.15 2.92
C ILE A 64 5.62 0.63 2.93
N PHE A 65 6.42 0.52 1.88
CA PHE A 65 7.65 1.28 1.72
C PHE A 65 7.37 2.79 1.71
N CYS A 66 6.36 3.24 0.95
CA CYS A 66 5.94 4.64 0.95
C CYS A 66 5.43 5.13 2.31
N MET A 67 4.85 4.24 3.12
CA MET A 67 4.48 4.51 4.50
C MET A 67 5.71 4.64 5.40
N GLY A 68 6.66 3.71 5.31
CA GLY A 68 7.91 3.72 6.09
C GLY A 68 8.77 4.94 5.82
N ALA A 69 8.94 5.32 4.55
CA ALA A 69 9.67 6.52 4.16
C ALA A 69 8.97 7.82 4.60
N ALA A 70 7.66 7.78 4.84
CA ALA A 70 6.91 8.93 5.36
C ALA A 70 6.98 9.09 6.90
N ILE A 71 7.34 8.03 7.63
CA ILE A 71 7.40 8.06 9.10
C ILE A 71 8.41 9.11 9.60
N PRO A 72 9.68 9.13 9.15
CA PRO A 72 10.64 10.12 9.61
C PRO A 72 10.22 11.55 9.28
N LEU A 73 9.69 11.78 8.08
CA LEU A 73 9.19 13.08 7.62
C LEU A 73 8.05 13.59 8.54
N ALA A 74 7.13 12.71 8.92
CA ALA A 74 5.96 13.08 9.72
C ALA A 74 6.31 13.27 11.21
N LEU A 75 7.17 12.42 11.77
CA LEU A 75 7.53 12.46 13.18
C LEU A 75 8.57 13.53 13.49
N ASN A 76 9.57 13.75 12.63
CA ASN A 76 10.50 14.89 12.79
C ASN A 76 9.75 16.22 12.77
N ARG A 77 8.71 16.37 11.94
CA ARG A 77 7.86 17.57 11.96
C ARG A 77 7.21 17.84 13.32
N LYS A 78 6.86 16.80 14.08
CA LYS A 78 6.28 16.95 15.42
C LYS A 78 7.36 17.29 16.45
N ILE A 79 8.52 16.65 16.33
CA ILE A 79 9.69 16.88 17.19
C ILE A 79 10.19 18.34 17.03
N GLU A 80 10.34 18.82 15.79
CA GLU A 80 10.72 20.20 15.48
C GLU A 80 9.73 21.24 16.03
N LYS A 81 8.47 20.85 16.23
CA LYS A 81 7.42 21.68 16.85
C LYS A 81 7.40 21.60 18.38
N GLY A 82 8.40 20.96 19.01
CA GLY A 82 8.50 20.83 20.46
C GLY A 82 7.63 19.74 21.08
N ALA A 83 7.10 18.79 20.29
CA ALA A 83 6.33 17.68 20.85
C ALA A 83 7.24 16.74 21.67
N ASN A 84 6.86 16.49 22.92
CA ASN A 84 7.57 15.55 23.79
C ASN A 84 7.26 14.08 23.44
N GLY A 85 7.99 13.14 24.07
CA GLY A 85 7.85 11.72 23.80
C GLY A 85 6.46 11.14 24.07
N ILE A 86 5.75 11.65 25.09
CA ILE A 86 4.39 11.20 25.42
C ILE A 86 3.41 11.60 24.33
N VAL A 87 3.49 12.83 23.82
CA VAL A 87 2.64 13.31 22.71
C VAL A 87 2.90 12.50 21.45
N ILE A 88 4.16 12.16 21.17
CA ILE A 88 4.52 11.33 20.02
C ILE A 88 3.96 9.92 20.19
N GLY A 89 4.18 9.28 21.34
CA GLY A 89 3.67 7.95 21.67
C GLY A 89 2.15 7.87 21.57
N LYS A 90 1.42 8.80 22.19
CA LYS A 90 -0.04 8.92 22.07
C LYS A 90 -0.47 9.04 20.61
N SER A 91 0.26 9.78 19.79
CA SER A 91 -0.08 9.95 18.38
C SER A 91 0.15 8.70 17.52
N ILE A 92 1.14 7.87 17.87
CA ILE A 92 1.41 6.59 17.21
C ILE A 92 0.30 5.60 17.59
N VAL A 93 -0.01 5.48 18.89
CA VAL A 93 -1.04 4.58 19.41
C VAL A 93 -2.43 4.96 18.90
N ALA A 94 -2.78 6.25 18.91
CA ALA A 94 -4.06 6.71 18.38
C ALA A 94 -4.22 6.34 16.90
N ARG A 95 -3.19 6.57 16.07
CA ARG A 95 -3.23 6.22 14.65
C ARG A 95 -3.30 4.70 14.44
N PHE A 96 -2.62 3.91 15.26
CA PHE A 96 -2.70 2.45 15.23
C PHE A 96 -4.14 1.98 15.44
N PHE A 97 -4.77 2.37 16.55
CA PHE A 97 -6.15 1.96 16.84
C PHE A 97 -7.17 2.55 15.86
N SER A 98 -6.98 3.78 15.37
CA SER A 98 -7.80 4.33 14.29
C SER A 98 -7.80 3.43 13.04
N LEU A 99 -6.64 2.89 12.65
CA LEU A 99 -6.53 1.98 11.51
C LEU A 99 -7.13 0.60 11.80
N VAL A 100 -6.96 0.08 13.03
CA VAL A 100 -7.59 -1.18 13.45
C VAL A 100 -9.12 -1.06 13.39
N PHE A 101 -9.69 -0.01 13.98
CA PHE A 101 -11.14 0.22 13.93
C PHE A 101 -11.63 0.48 12.50
N PHE A 102 -10.84 1.18 11.67
CA PHE A 102 -11.12 1.31 10.24
C PHE A 102 -11.19 -0.05 9.55
N ALA A 103 -10.21 -0.93 9.80
CA ALA A 103 -10.15 -2.27 9.21
C ALA A 103 -11.36 -3.13 9.59
N ILE A 104 -11.77 -3.08 10.86
CA ILE A 104 -12.95 -3.80 11.36
C ILE A 104 -14.21 -3.21 10.73
N TYR A 105 -14.39 -1.90 10.80
CA TYR A 105 -15.59 -1.23 10.30
C TYR A 105 -15.84 -1.52 8.81
N ILE A 106 -14.83 -1.32 7.95
CA ILE A 106 -15.00 -1.53 6.50
C ILE A 106 -15.32 -2.99 6.16
N ALA A 107 -14.86 -3.95 6.96
CA ALA A 107 -15.18 -5.36 6.76
C ALA A 107 -16.63 -5.72 7.12
N HIS A 108 -17.29 -4.93 7.99
CA HIS A 108 -18.67 -5.16 8.40
C HIS A 108 -19.70 -4.45 7.54
N ILE A 109 -19.34 -3.34 6.89
CA ILE A 109 -20.25 -2.57 6.02
C ILE A 109 -20.28 -3.07 4.57
N LEU A 110 -19.64 -4.21 4.26
CA LEU A 110 -19.73 -4.82 2.92
C LEU A 110 -21.06 -5.55 2.75
N PRO A 111 -21.71 -5.52 1.57
CA PRO A 111 -23.01 -6.16 1.36
C PRO A 111 -23.07 -7.62 1.82
N TYR A 112 -22.08 -8.44 1.44
CA TYR A 112 -22.03 -9.85 1.84
C TYR A 112 -21.83 -10.05 3.35
N ALA A 113 -21.27 -9.06 4.05
CA ALA A 113 -21.01 -9.12 5.47
C ALA A 113 -22.23 -8.69 6.29
N ILE A 114 -23.10 -7.83 5.75
CA ILE A 114 -24.30 -7.32 6.41
C ILE A 114 -25.32 -8.44 6.65
N GLY A 115 -25.61 -9.25 5.64
CA GLY A 115 -26.56 -10.34 5.74
C GLY A 115 -27.32 -10.56 4.44
N THR A 116 -28.52 -11.13 4.55
CA THR A 116 -29.44 -11.30 3.41
C THR A 116 -30.22 -10.03 3.18
N GLY A 117 -30.24 -9.52 1.94
CA GLY A 117 -31.01 -8.34 1.59
C GLY A 117 -32.51 -8.60 1.70
N LEU A 118 -33.27 -7.57 2.07
CA LEU A 118 -34.73 -7.65 2.18
C LEU A 118 -35.43 -7.26 0.87
N VAL A 119 -34.72 -6.53 0.01
CA VAL A 119 -35.27 -5.97 -1.23
C VAL A 119 -34.37 -6.33 -2.40
N ASP A 120 -34.91 -7.12 -3.31
CA ASP A 120 -34.34 -7.34 -4.64
C ASP A 120 -35.09 -6.44 -5.63
N LEU A 121 -34.34 -5.77 -6.51
CA LEU A 121 -34.94 -4.91 -7.53
C LEU A 121 -34.50 -5.35 -8.92
N GLU A 122 -35.48 -5.45 -9.81
CA GLU A 122 -35.22 -5.56 -11.25
C GLU A 122 -35.21 -4.17 -11.87
N VAL A 123 -34.05 -3.73 -12.37
CA VAL A 123 -33.93 -2.44 -13.04
C VAL A 123 -33.26 -2.65 -14.40
N PHE A 124 -33.93 -2.24 -15.48
CA PHE A 124 -33.48 -2.43 -16.86
C PHE A 124 -33.13 -3.89 -17.22
N GLY A 125 -33.91 -4.86 -16.74
CA GLY A 125 -33.69 -6.30 -17.01
C GLY A 125 -32.51 -6.91 -16.25
N GLN A 126 -31.97 -6.22 -15.25
CA GLN A 126 -30.97 -6.77 -14.32
C GLN A 126 -31.55 -6.91 -12.92
N GLN A 127 -31.46 -8.12 -12.38
CA GLN A 127 -31.77 -8.42 -10.99
C GLN A 127 -30.62 -7.95 -10.10
N ILE A 128 -30.90 -6.96 -9.25
CA ILE A 128 -29.97 -6.44 -8.26
C ILE A 128 -30.38 -7.00 -6.91
N SER A 129 -29.68 -8.05 -6.49
CA SER A 129 -29.93 -8.66 -5.18
C SER A 129 -29.41 -7.79 -4.03
N GLY A 130 -30.20 -7.70 -2.97
CA GLY A 130 -29.91 -6.89 -1.78
C GLY A 130 -29.64 -5.42 -2.11
N TYR A 131 -30.63 -4.77 -2.72
CA TYR A 131 -30.60 -3.35 -3.08
C TYR A 131 -30.47 -2.45 -1.85
N ASP A 132 -31.17 -2.80 -0.77
CA ASP A 132 -31.08 -2.19 0.55
C ASP A 132 -29.67 -2.28 1.13
N LEU A 133 -28.98 -3.43 0.99
CA LEU A 133 -27.60 -3.60 1.43
C LEU A 133 -26.63 -2.63 0.74
N GLN A 134 -26.89 -2.29 -0.53
CA GLN A 134 -26.06 -1.31 -1.26
C GLN A 134 -26.22 0.09 -0.67
N TRP A 135 -27.44 0.51 -0.35
CA TRP A 135 -27.70 1.78 0.33
C TRP A 135 -27.09 1.83 1.72
N LEU A 136 -27.20 0.75 2.49
CA LEU A 136 -26.58 0.64 3.81
C LEU A 136 -25.05 0.73 3.73
N THR A 137 -24.45 0.14 2.69
CA THR A 137 -23.01 0.28 2.41
C THR A 137 -22.65 1.73 2.10
N LEU A 138 -23.46 2.44 1.28
CA LEU A 138 -23.25 3.85 0.96
C LEU A 138 -23.39 4.77 2.18
N ILE A 139 -24.37 4.51 3.06
CA ILE A 139 -24.52 5.21 4.34
C ILE A 139 -23.29 4.93 5.22
N GLY A 140 -22.86 3.68 5.30
CA GLY A 140 -21.67 3.26 6.01
C GLY A 140 -20.41 3.98 5.52
N PHE A 141 -20.25 4.12 4.21
CA PHE A 141 -19.20 4.92 3.59
C PHE A 141 -19.35 6.42 3.92
N GLY A 142 -20.56 6.97 3.89
CA GLY A 142 -20.86 8.35 4.25
C GLY A 142 -20.43 8.72 5.67
N LEU A 143 -20.61 7.81 6.64
CA LEU A 143 -20.18 8.00 8.02
C LEU A 143 -18.64 8.10 8.17
N MET A 144 -17.86 7.63 7.18
CA MET A 144 -16.39 7.73 7.20
C MET A 144 -15.89 9.16 7.04
N PHE A 145 -16.69 10.06 6.44
CA PHE A 145 -16.35 11.49 6.35
C PHE A 145 -16.24 12.16 7.72
N PRO A 146 -17.26 12.11 8.59
CA PRO A 146 -17.14 12.66 9.94
C PRO A 146 -16.20 11.86 10.83
N MET A 147 -16.06 10.54 10.61
CA MET A 147 -15.12 9.71 11.38
C MET A 147 -13.65 9.98 11.09
N PHE A 148 -13.25 10.32 9.85
CA PHE A 148 -11.83 10.44 9.46
C PHE A 148 -11.44 11.75 8.78
N GLY A 149 -12.40 12.60 8.45
CA GLY A 149 -12.18 13.92 7.84
C GLY A 149 -11.28 14.83 8.68
N ILE A 150 -10.40 15.58 8.02
CA ILE A 150 -9.62 16.63 8.66
C ILE A 150 -10.53 17.84 8.93
N ILE A 151 -10.85 18.06 10.20
CA ILE A 151 -11.63 19.20 10.68
C ILE A 151 -10.69 20.11 11.47
N ARG A 152 -10.71 21.42 11.17
CA ARG A 152 -9.78 22.41 11.73
C ARG A 152 -10.19 22.85 13.13
N ASP A 153 -11.47 23.12 13.31
CA ASP A 153 -12.03 23.53 14.59
C ASP A 153 -12.14 22.32 15.53
N GLN A 154 -11.69 22.46 16.78
CA GLN A 154 -11.66 21.34 17.74
C GLN A 154 -13.04 20.99 18.28
N HIS A 155 -13.92 21.97 18.44
CA HIS A 155 -15.28 21.77 18.91
C HIS A 155 -16.12 21.06 17.84
N GLU A 156 -16.09 21.57 16.60
CA GLU A 156 -16.70 20.90 15.45
C GLU A 156 -16.14 19.49 15.27
N LYS A 157 -14.82 19.32 15.37
CA LYS A 157 -14.18 18.00 15.26
C LYS A 157 -14.77 17.04 16.28
N ARG A 158 -14.96 17.45 17.53
CA ARG A 158 -15.55 16.58 18.56
C ARG A 158 -16.99 16.19 18.20
N ILE A 159 -17.81 17.15 17.77
CA ILE A 159 -19.21 16.90 17.37
C ILE A 159 -19.27 15.92 16.19
N TRP A 160 -18.52 16.18 15.12
CA TRP A 160 -18.51 15.31 13.95
C TRP A 160 -17.97 13.93 14.26
N ARG A 161 -16.93 13.80 15.11
CA ARG A 161 -16.43 12.48 15.51
C ARG A 161 -17.47 11.72 16.32
N LEU A 162 -18.21 12.38 17.22
CA LEU A 162 -19.32 11.77 17.95
C LEU A 162 -20.46 11.34 16.99
N ALA A 163 -20.84 12.19 16.04
CA ALA A 163 -21.86 11.87 15.05
C ALA A 163 -21.43 10.69 14.14
N GLY A 164 -20.17 10.67 13.69
CA GLY A 164 -19.63 9.62 12.85
C GLY A 164 -19.55 8.27 13.56
N TRP A 165 -18.92 8.23 14.75
CA TRP A 165 -18.80 7.00 15.52
C TRP A 165 -20.14 6.53 16.11
N GLY A 166 -20.97 7.45 16.58
CA GLY A 166 -22.33 7.14 17.05
C GLY A 166 -23.20 6.59 15.92
N GLY A 167 -23.17 7.23 14.75
CA GLY A 167 -23.84 6.72 13.55
C GLY A 167 -23.33 5.36 13.11
N ALA A 168 -22.01 5.12 13.20
CA ALA A 168 -21.42 3.81 12.89
C ALA A 168 -21.92 2.71 13.83
N VAL A 169 -21.99 2.99 15.14
CA VAL A 169 -22.53 2.06 16.14
C VAL A 169 -24.01 1.78 15.86
N ILE A 170 -24.81 2.81 15.63
CA ILE A 170 -26.23 2.65 15.29
C ILE A 170 -26.39 1.80 14.03
N LEU A 171 -25.60 2.06 12.98
CA LEU A 171 -25.65 1.29 11.74
C LEU A 171 -25.29 -0.19 11.96
N LEU A 172 -24.25 -0.47 12.76
CA LEU A 172 -23.89 -1.85 13.11
C LEU A 172 -24.96 -2.55 13.97
N LEU A 173 -25.67 -1.81 14.84
CA LEU A 173 -26.83 -2.33 15.58
C LEU A 173 -28.01 -2.64 14.65
N ILE A 174 -28.25 -1.79 13.64
CA ILE A 174 -29.23 -2.06 12.58
C ILE A 174 -28.84 -3.34 11.82
N PHE A 175 -27.57 -3.55 11.51
CA PHE A 175 -27.13 -4.78 10.86
C PHE A 175 -27.37 -6.00 11.75
N ARG A 176 -27.08 -5.90 13.05
CA ARG A 176 -27.30 -7.00 14.00
C ARG A 176 -28.77 -7.37 14.12
N TRP A 177 -29.65 -6.39 14.30
CA TRP A 177 -31.07 -6.64 14.60
C TRP A 177 -31.96 -6.73 13.36
N GLY A 178 -31.65 -5.98 12.30
CA GLY A 178 -32.43 -5.97 11.07
C GLY A 178 -31.98 -7.01 10.04
N TYR A 179 -30.70 -7.39 10.04
CA TYR A 179 -30.09 -8.26 9.02
C TYR A 179 -29.42 -9.51 9.57
N GLY A 180 -29.47 -9.71 10.89
CA GLY A 180 -28.87 -10.88 11.55
C GLY A 180 -27.35 -10.91 11.53
N GLN A 181 -26.68 -9.79 11.23
CA GLN A 181 -25.21 -9.75 11.17
C GLN A 181 -24.59 -10.24 12.48
N GLU A 182 -23.61 -11.14 12.40
CA GLU A 182 -22.74 -11.48 13.52
C GLU A 182 -21.51 -10.57 13.52
N PHE A 183 -21.53 -9.57 14.40
CA PHE A 183 -20.39 -8.70 14.61
C PHE A 183 -19.24 -9.49 15.25
N SER A 184 -18.03 -9.31 14.72
CA SER A 184 -16.82 -9.92 15.28
C SER A 184 -15.63 -8.99 15.14
N LEU A 185 -14.87 -8.77 16.22
CA LEU A 185 -13.61 -8.02 16.15
C LEU A 185 -12.58 -8.70 15.25
N HIS A 186 -12.67 -10.02 15.05
CA HIS A 186 -11.77 -10.77 14.17
C HIS A 186 -12.13 -10.63 12.68
N ARG A 187 -13.32 -10.13 12.35
CA ARG A 187 -13.69 -9.76 10.98
C ARG A 187 -13.11 -8.39 10.65
N SER A 188 -11.97 -8.38 9.97
CA SER A 188 -11.27 -7.16 9.60
C SER A 188 -10.71 -7.24 8.18
N ASN A 189 -10.53 -6.07 7.56
CA ASN A 189 -9.83 -5.98 6.29
C ASN A 189 -8.33 -6.25 6.51
N ILE A 190 -7.84 -7.34 5.93
CA ILE A 190 -6.48 -7.83 6.15
C ILE A 190 -5.40 -6.81 5.75
N ILE A 191 -5.62 -6.03 4.67
CA ILE A 191 -4.65 -5.04 4.18
C ILE A 191 -4.53 -3.88 5.17
N ILE A 192 -5.65 -3.31 5.61
CA ILE A 192 -5.62 -2.20 6.57
C ILE A 192 -5.10 -2.67 7.94
N LEU A 193 -5.51 -3.84 8.42
CA LEU A 193 -5.03 -4.38 9.69
C LEU A 193 -3.51 -4.60 9.66
N LEU A 194 -3.00 -5.16 8.56
CA LEU A 194 -1.56 -5.27 8.31
C LEU A 194 -0.91 -3.89 8.37
N LEU A 195 -1.44 -2.90 7.65
CA LEU A 195 -0.86 -1.55 7.64
C LEU A 195 -0.83 -0.89 9.03
N ALA A 196 -1.84 -1.15 9.87
CA ALA A 196 -1.84 -0.69 11.26
C ALA A 196 -0.64 -1.28 12.03
N ASN A 197 -0.51 -2.61 11.99
CA ASN A 197 0.55 -3.36 12.67
C ASN A 197 1.94 -2.93 12.20
N VAL A 198 2.13 -2.86 10.89
CA VAL A 198 3.41 -2.49 10.30
C VAL A 198 3.73 -1.02 10.58
N TYR A 199 2.74 -0.13 10.58
CA TYR A 199 2.92 1.28 10.96
C TYR A 199 3.44 1.43 12.39
N VAL A 200 2.80 0.79 13.39
CA VAL A 200 3.21 0.94 14.79
C VAL A 200 4.62 0.41 15.00
N LEU A 201 4.96 -0.73 14.40
CA LEU A 201 6.31 -1.30 14.45
C LEU A 201 7.33 -0.37 13.80
N GLY A 202 7.08 0.13 12.59
CA GLY A 202 7.98 1.06 11.91
C GLY A 202 8.15 2.39 12.65
N ALA A 203 7.07 2.92 13.23
CA ALA A 203 7.07 4.19 13.93
C ALA A 203 7.84 4.13 15.25
N LEU A 204 7.63 3.08 16.04
CA LEU A 204 8.38 2.84 17.28
C LEU A 204 9.85 2.53 16.97
N SER A 205 10.10 1.63 16.01
CA SER A 205 11.45 1.28 15.55
C SER A 205 12.25 2.51 15.18
N TRP A 206 11.69 3.38 14.33
CA TRP A 206 12.35 4.62 13.95
C TRP A 206 12.50 5.58 15.15
N TYR A 207 11.46 5.76 15.97
CA TYR A 207 11.51 6.72 17.09
C TYR A 207 12.64 6.42 18.08
N PHE A 208 12.81 5.15 18.46
CA PHE A 208 13.87 4.73 19.39
C PHE A 208 15.27 4.68 18.75
N THR A 209 15.35 4.52 17.42
CA THR A 209 16.63 4.44 16.69
C THR A 209 16.93 5.68 15.84
N ARG A 210 16.19 6.78 16.03
CA ARG A 210 16.25 7.96 15.14
C ARG A 210 17.65 8.60 15.06
N ASN A 211 18.40 8.54 16.17
CA ASN A 211 19.72 9.15 16.29
C ASN A 211 20.87 8.16 16.04
N ASN A 212 20.58 6.87 15.86
CA ASN A 212 21.60 5.83 15.77
C ASN A 212 21.27 4.84 14.64
N TRP A 213 21.98 5.00 13.52
CA TRP A 213 21.81 4.14 12.35
C TRP A 213 22.20 2.68 12.64
N LEU A 214 23.20 2.46 13.50
CA LEU A 214 23.66 1.12 13.88
C LEU A 214 22.57 0.40 14.69
N ALA A 215 21.95 1.08 15.65
CA ALA A 215 20.83 0.51 16.43
C ALA A 215 19.67 0.09 15.50
N ARG A 216 19.40 0.86 14.45
CA ARG A 216 18.38 0.52 13.46
C ARG A 216 18.77 -0.67 12.58
N SER A 217 20.06 -0.79 12.22
CA SER A 217 20.58 -1.96 11.49
C SER A 217 20.53 -3.22 12.35
N VAL A 218 20.87 -3.14 13.64
CA VAL A 218 20.72 -4.26 14.58
C VAL A 218 19.26 -4.67 14.71
N LEU A 219 18.34 -3.71 14.79
CA LEU A 219 16.91 -4.00 14.82
C LEU A 219 16.41 -4.69 13.54
N PHE A 220 16.92 -4.31 12.36
CA PHE A 220 16.64 -5.01 11.11
C PHE A 220 17.10 -6.47 11.16
N ILE A 221 18.33 -6.73 11.64
CA ILE A 221 18.86 -8.10 11.80
C ILE A 221 18.02 -8.90 12.82
N PHE A 222 17.61 -8.28 13.92
CA PHE A 222 16.76 -8.90 14.93
C PHE A 222 15.42 -9.38 14.33
N TRP A 223 14.74 -8.54 13.55
CA TRP A 223 13.50 -8.94 12.88
C TRP A 223 13.73 -9.99 11.79
N ALA A 224 14.90 -10.00 11.15
CA ALA A 224 15.25 -11.05 10.18
C ALA A 224 15.37 -12.41 10.87
N ALA A 225 16.03 -12.43 12.04
CA ALA A 225 16.11 -13.62 12.88
C ALA A 225 14.71 -14.09 13.31
N ILE A 226 13.84 -13.19 13.79
CA ILE A 226 12.45 -13.54 14.16
C ILE A 226 11.70 -14.16 12.99
N GLN A 227 11.75 -13.56 11.79
CA GLN A 227 11.03 -14.09 10.63
C GLN A 227 11.53 -15.49 10.25
N LEU A 228 12.85 -15.70 10.25
CA LEU A 228 13.43 -17.02 9.99
C LEU A 228 13.00 -18.03 11.07
N THR A 229 13.05 -17.66 12.35
CA THR A 229 12.55 -18.50 13.44
C THR A 229 11.09 -18.87 13.23
N CYS A 230 10.21 -17.91 12.95
CA CYS A 230 8.79 -18.17 12.72
C CYS A 230 8.56 -19.10 11.52
N LYS A 231 9.31 -18.91 10.44
CA LYS A 231 9.22 -19.77 9.25
C LYS A 231 9.54 -21.24 9.54
N TYR A 232 10.58 -21.52 10.33
CA TYR A 232 11.01 -22.90 10.60
C TYR A 232 10.33 -23.53 11.82
N THR A 233 9.76 -22.74 12.73
CA THR A 233 9.16 -23.24 13.99
C THR A 233 7.64 -23.06 14.07
N GLY A 234 7.05 -22.22 13.21
CA GLY A 234 5.63 -21.84 13.31
C GLY A 234 5.30 -20.98 14.53
N PHE A 235 6.30 -20.36 15.17
CA PHE A 235 6.13 -19.60 16.43
C PHE A 235 5.11 -18.45 16.32
N ASP A 236 5.00 -17.81 15.16
CA ASP A 236 4.02 -16.78 14.88
C ASP A 236 2.57 -17.31 14.98
N GLN A 237 2.32 -18.54 14.53
CA GLN A 237 1.00 -19.17 14.61
C GLN A 237 0.56 -19.41 16.06
N VAL A 238 1.51 -19.76 16.93
CA VAL A 238 1.24 -19.95 18.37
C VAL A 238 0.79 -18.64 19.00
N ILE A 239 1.47 -17.52 18.71
CA ILE A 239 1.09 -16.20 19.22
C ILE A 239 -0.24 -15.74 18.62
N ASP A 240 -0.42 -15.91 17.31
CA ASP A 240 -1.62 -15.50 16.59
C ASP A 240 -2.88 -16.27 17.04
N SER A 241 -2.71 -17.47 17.61
CA SER A 241 -3.82 -18.27 18.17
C SER A 241 -4.46 -17.62 19.41
N PHE A 242 -3.78 -16.68 20.06
CA PHE A 242 -4.31 -15.98 21.23
C PHE A 242 -5.39 -14.96 20.83
N GLN A 243 -6.66 -15.32 21.02
CA GLN A 243 -7.80 -14.49 20.61
C GLN A 243 -7.87 -13.11 21.28
N GLY A 244 -7.30 -12.96 22.48
CA GLY A 244 -7.29 -11.68 23.19
C GLY A 244 -6.58 -10.55 22.43
N THR A 245 -5.59 -10.87 21.59
CA THR A 245 -4.82 -9.87 20.83
C THR A 245 -4.97 -9.97 19.31
N SER A 246 -5.32 -11.15 18.78
CA SER A 246 -5.28 -11.40 17.34
C SER A 246 -6.27 -10.57 16.50
N TRP A 247 -7.24 -9.91 17.13
CA TRP A 247 -8.15 -8.98 16.45
C TRP A 247 -7.50 -7.63 16.08
N PHE A 248 -6.46 -7.19 16.81
CA PHE A 248 -5.75 -5.94 16.52
C PHE A 248 -4.28 -6.14 16.17
N PHE A 249 -3.65 -7.17 16.72
CA PHE A 249 -2.23 -7.45 16.55
C PHE A 249 -1.99 -8.90 16.19
N LEU A 250 -1.37 -9.10 15.03
CA LEU A 250 -0.96 -10.40 14.52
C LEU A 250 0.56 -10.41 14.42
N PHE A 251 1.20 -11.33 15.13
CA PHE A 251 2.65 -11.45 15.19
C PHE A 251 3.25 -11.75 13.82
N ARG A 252 2.57 -12.50 12.95
CA ARG A 252 3.00 -12.72 11.56
C ARG A 252 3.18 -11.43 10.76
N MET A 253 2.49 -10.34 11.14
CA MET A 253 2.64 -9.04 10.48
C MET A 253 3.98 -8.37 10.80
N THR A 254 4.70 -8.85 11.81
CA THR A 254 6.05 -8.38 12.12
C THR A 254 7.07 -8.73 11.04
N HIS A 255 6.79 -9.72 10.17
CA HIS A 255 7.66 -10.08 9.04
C HIS A 255 7.89 -8.89 8.09
N TYR A 256 6.90 -8.00 7.96
CA TYR A 256 7.02 -6.77 7.17
C TYR A 256 7.95 -5.71 7.79
N SER A 257 8.51 -5.96 8.98
CA SER A 257 9.60 -5.17 9.56
C SER A 257 10.84 -5.13 8.65
N LEU A 258 11.12 -6.23 7.94
CA LEU A 258 12.20 -6.30 6.94
C LEU A 258 11.99 -5.39 5.74
N LEU A 259 10.77 -4.89 5.54
CA LEU A 259 10.44 -3.94 4.50
C LEU A 259 10.36 -2.51 5.05
N ILE A 260 9.65 -2.30 6.16
CA ILE A 260 9.42 -0.95 6.66
C ILE A 260 10.66 -0.33 7.33
N ILE A 261 11.53 -1.12 7.97
CA ILE A 261 12.75 -0.58 8.60
C ILE A 261 13.70 0.02 7.56
N PRO A 262 14.05 -0.67 6.45
CA PRO A 262 14.80 -0.05 5.36
C PRO A 262 14.14 1.21 4.80
N ALA A 263 12.81 1.21 4.67
CA ALA A 263 12.07 2.38 4.21
C ALA A 263 12.22 3.59 5.17
N THR A 264 12.35 3.37 6.48
CA THR A 264 12.60 4.48 7.43
C THR A 264 13.99 5.09 7.28
N PHE A 265 15.02 4.32 6.87
CA PHE A 265 16.31 4.91 6.48
C PHE A 265 16.15 5.82 5.26
N VAL A 266 15.37 5.38 4.26
CA VAL A 266 15.07 6.20 3.08
C VAL A 266 14.36 7.49 3.47
N GLY A 267 13.43 7.44 4.43
CA GLY A 267 12.77 8.64 4.93
C GLY A 267 13.72 9.66 5.57
N ASP A 268 14.74 9.22 6.31
CA ASP A 268 15.79 10.11 6.83
C ASP A 268 16.64 10.70 5.69
N LEU A 269 17.00 9.89 4.69
CA LEU A 269 17.74 10.35 3.51
C LEU A 269 16.93 11.36 2.68
N LEU A 270 15.62 11.13 2.51
CA LEU A 270 14.72 12.07 1.86
C LEU A 270 14.60 13.38 2.64
N LEU A 271 14.50 13.30 3.97
CA LEU A 271 14.41 14.49 4.81
C LEU A 271 15.64 15.39 4.64
N LYS A 272 16.84 14.80 4.70
CA LYS A 272 18.10 15.52 4.47
C LYS A 272 18.10 16.22 3.10
N ARG A 273 17.75 15.48 2.04
CA ARG A 273 17.67 16.02 0.67
C ARG A 273 16.63 17.13 0.53
N LEU A 274 15.49 17.05 1.24
CA LEU A 274 14.44 18.09 1.19
C LEU A 274 14.80 19.36 1.97
N GLN A 275 15.73 19.25 2.92
CA GLN A 275 16.26 20.36 3.73
C GLN A 275 17.48 21.04 3.08
N GLU A 276 18.21 20.34 2.21
CA GLU A 276 19.32 20.91 1.45
C GLU A 276 18.84 22.02 0.49
N THR A 277 19.35 23.25 0.67
CA THR A 277 19.05 24.42 -0.15
C THR A 277 19.63 24.27 -1.57
N PRO A 278 18.93 24.67 -2.64
CA PRO A 278 19.42 24.57 -4.02
C PRO A 278 20.76 25.29 -4.30
N GLU A 279 21.22 26.21 -3.44
CA GLU A 279 22.52 26.88 -3.56
C GLU A 279 23.72 25.93 -3.37
N LYS A 280 23.54 24.81 -2.65
CA LYS A 280 24.58 23.76 -2.52
C LYS A 280 24.51 22.68 -3.61
N ALA A 281 23.63 22.86 -4.61
CA ALA A 281 23.53 21.91 -5.72
C ALA A 281 24.84 21.92 -6.52
N GLN A 282 25.63 20.87 -6.34
CA GLN A 282 26.78 20.55 -7.18
C GLN A 282 26.44 20.70 -8.67
N LYS A 283 27.48 20.92 -9.51
CA LYS A 283 27.39 20.98 -10.98
C LYS A 283 26.26 20.10 -11.49
N LYS A 284 25.25 20.72 -12.12
CA LYS A 284 24.09 20.00 -12.68
C LYS A 284 24.62 18.83 -13.50
N PRO A 285 24.22 17.58 -13.20
CA PRO A 285 24.65 16.44 -14.01
C PRO A 285 24.28 16.67 -15.47
N ALA A 286 25.08 16.14 -16.39
CA ALA A 286 24.66 16.13 -17.79
C ALA A 286 23.32 15.38 -17.86
N ILE A 287 22.33 16.02 -18.48
CA ILE A 287 20.93 15.57 -18.53
C ILE A 287 20.81 14.09 -18.97
N VAL A 288 21.71 13.65 -19.85
CA VAL A 288 21.78 12.27 -20.35
C VAL A 288 22.00 11.26 -19.22
N TRP A 289 22.97 11.49 -18.33
CA TRP A 289 23.29 10.56 -17.24
C TRP A 289 22.20 10.52 -16.18
N GLU A 290 21.57 11.65 -15.89
CA GLU A 290 20.43 11.72 -15.00
C GLU A 290 19.25 10.89 -15.53
N ARG A 291 18.90 11.06 -16.81
CA ARG A 291 17.83 10.28 -17.44
C ARG A 291 18.15 8.80 -17.49
N LEU A 292 19.37 8.44 -17.91
CA LEU A 292 19.81 7.06 -18.00
C LEU A 292 19.75 6.35 -16.64
N PHE A 293 20.20 7.02 -15.57
CA PHE A 293 20.11 6.47 -14.22
C PHE A 293 18.66 6.22 -13.80
N HIS A 294 17.81 7.25 -13.85
CA HIS A 294 16.45 7.14 -13.33
C HIS A 294 15.55 6.20 -14.16
N LEU A 295 15.62 6.27 -15.49
CA LEU A 295 14.94 5.32 -16.38
C LEU A 295 15.48 3.90 -16.16
N GLY A 296 16.80 3.78 -15.99
CA GLY A 296 17.46 2.52 -15.66
C GLY A 296 16.95 1.90 -14.36
N MET A 297 16.67 2.69 -13.33
CA MET A 297 16.05 2.18 -12.09
C MET A 297 14.64 1.64 -12.31
N GLY A 298 13.84 2.27 -13.18
CA GLY A 298 12.52 1.76 -13.55
C GLY A 298 12.61 0.46 -14.35
N LEU A 299 13.49 0.42 -15.36
CA LEU A 299 13.73 -0.78 -16.18
C LEU A 299 14.32 -1.94 -15.37
N LEU A 300 15.16 -1.66 -14.38
CA LEU A 300 15.69 -2.67 -13.47
C LEU A 300 14.55 -3.37 -12.70
N VAL A 301 13.55 -2.62 -12.24
CA VAL A 301 12.39 -3.19 -11.55
C VAL A 301 11.55 -4.06 -12.50
N VAL A 302 11.37 -3.64 -13.75
CA VAL A 302 10.70 -4.46 -14.78
C VAL A 302 11.49 -5.76 -15.02
N TRP A 303 12.81 -5.66 -15.23
CA TRP A 303 13.68 -6.82 -15.40
C TRP A 303 13.60 -7.79 -14.23
N LEU A 304 13.71 -7.29 -13.00
CA LEU A 304 13.60 -8.10 -11.79
C LEU A 304 12.25 -8.81 -11.71
N THR A 305 11.16 -8.12 -12.01
CA THR A 305 9.81 -8.70 -11.98
C THR A 305 9.67 -9.82 -13.00
N VAL A 306 10.08 -9.58 -14.25
CA VAL A 306 10.01 -10.57 -15.33
C VAL A 306 10.89 -11.78 -15.03
N ALA A 307 12.14 -11.56 -14.64
CA ALA A 307 13.07 -12.65 -14.42
C ALA A 307 12.74 -13.46 -13.16
N LEU A 308 12.16 -12.84 -12.11
CA LEU A 308 11.68 -13.57 -10.93
C LEU A 308 10.39 -14.36 -11.23
N PHE A 309 9.51 -13.83 -12.09
CA PHE A 309 8.32 -14.52 -12.57
C PHE A 309 8.67 -15.74 -13.43
N GLU A 310 9.52 -15.54 -14.45
CA GLU A 310 9.97 -16.60 -15.38
C GLU A 310 11.04 -17.53 -14.79
N ARG A 311 11.43 -17.30 -13.53
CA ARG A 311 12.46 -18.08 -12.81
C ARG A 311 13.83 -18.09 -13.51
N TRP A 312 14.20 -17.01 -14.20
CA TRP A 312 15.51 -16.83 -14.84
C TRP A 312 16.64 -16.53 -13.82
N MET A 313 16.80 -17.40 -12.84
CA MET A 313 17.68 -17.18 -11.68
C MET A 313 19.15 -17.01 -12.06
N ILE A 314 19.67 -17.83 -12.97
CA ILE A 314 21.07 -17.70 -13.44
C ILE A 314 21.29 -16.33 -14.09
N ALA A 315 20.36 -15.90 -14.94
CA ALA A 315 20.42 -14.59 -15.56
C ALA A 315 20.36 -13.48 -14.50
N LEU A 316 19.54 -13.61 -13.45
CA LEU A 316 19.48 -12.65 -12.34
C LEU A 316 20.79 -12.58 -11.53
N PHE A 317 21.37 -13.73 -11.16
CA PHE A 317 22.63 -13.80 -10.40
C PHE A 317 23.80 -13.15 -11.14
N ILE A 318 23.78 -13.15 -12.47
CA ILE A 318 24.80 -12.51 -13.30
C ILE A 318 24.44 -11.04 -13.58
N SER A 319 23.24 -10.78 -14.09
CA SER A 319 22.84 -9.46 -14.56
C SER A 319 22.69 -8.43 -13.44
N LEU A 320 22.14 -8.80 -12.28
CA LEU A 320 21.87 -7.83 -11.21
C LEU A 320 23.17 -7.20 -10.66
N PRO A 321 24.21 -7.96 -10.25
CA PRO A 321 25.48 -7.37 -9.82
C PRO A 321 26.14 -6.50 -10.90
N LEU A 322 26.11 -6.92 -12.17
CA LEU A 322 26.69 -6.17 -13.28
C LEU A 322 25.96 -4.85 -13.52
N LEU A 323 24.62 -4.87 -13.55
CA LEU A 323 23.80 -3.67 -13.70
C LEU A 323 24.02 -2.71 -12.54
N LEU A 324 24.06 -3.21 -11.30
CA LEU A 324 24.33 -2.38 -10.12
C LEU A 324 25.74 -1.79 -10.15
N ALA A 325 26.75 -2.54 -10.61
CA ALA A 325 28.11 -2.03 -10.79
C ALA A 325 28.17 -0.93 -11.87
N GLY A 326 27.44 -1.09 -12.98
CA GLY A 326 27.31 -0.07 -14.02
C GLY A 326 26.64 1.21 -13.51
N PHE A 327 25.50 1.07 -12.83
CA PHE A 327 24.80 2.20 -12.22
C PHE A 327 25.63 2.87 -11.11
N TRP A 328 26.44 2.11 -10.37
CA TRP A 328 27.34 2.65 -9.37
C TRP A 328 28.34 3.65 -9.97
N GLN A 329 28.90 3.37 -11.16
CA GLN A 329 29.81 4.31 -11.83
C GLN A 329 29.11 5.63 -12.16
N ILE A 330 27.85 5.55 -12.62
CA ILE A 330 27.04 6.73 -12.94
C ILE A 330 26.72 7.53 -11.68
N VAL A 331 26.28 6.86 -10.61
CA VAL A 331 25.92 7.50 -9.34
C VAL A 331 27.14 8.15 -8.68
N LYS A 332 28.28 7.44 -8.65
CA LYS A 332 29.53 7.95 -8.07
C LYS A 332 30.02 9.21 -8.78
N LYS A 333 29.92 9.27 -10.11
CA LYS A 333 30.49 10.35 -10.93
C LYS A 333 29.51 11.51 -11.18
N HIS A 334 28.24 11.20 -11.40
CA HIS A 334 27.25 12.17 -11.89
C HIS A 334 26.10 12.45 -10.91
N LEU A 335 25.71 11.50 -10.05
CA LEU A 335 24.55 11.66 -9.15
C LEU A 335 24.90 11.39 -7.67
N PRO A 336 25.89 12.08 -7.09
CA PRO A 336 26.31 11.85 -5.69
C PRO A 336 25.18 12.05 -4.68
N ALA A 337 24.18 12.89 -4.96
CA ALA A 337 22.98 13.07 -4.13
C ALA A 337 22.14 11.79 -3.96
N TYR A 338 22.25 10.83 -4.88
CA TYR A 338 21.55 9.54 -4.82
C TYR A 338 22.42 8.42 -4.26
N ARG A 339 23.70 8.69 -3.96
CA ARG A 339 24.67 7.67 -3.55
C ARG A 339 24.18 6.79 -2.40
N SER A 340 23.71 7.40 -1.31
CA SER A 340 23.23 6.65 -0.14
C SER A 340 21.97 5.84 -0.43
N MET A 341 21.04 6.38 -1.22
CA MET A 341 19.82 5.67 -1.62
C MET A 341 20.15 4.50 -2.55
N PHE A 342 21.06 4.71 -3.50
CA PHE A 342 21.48 3.67 -4.42
C PHE A 342 22.22 2.53 -3.72
N ILE A 343 23.14 2.84 -2.78
CA ILE A 343 23.83 1.81 -1.98
C ILE A 343 22.82 0.97 -1.20
N LEU A 344 21.86 1.63 -0.53
CA LEU A 344 20.82 0.91 0.21
C LEU A 344 19.97 0.03 -0.72
N ALA A 345 19.56 0.54 -1.89
CA ALA A 345 18.83 -0.25 -2.88
C ALA A 345 19.64 -1.47 -3.35
N ALA A 346 20.90 -1.26 -3.73
CA ALA A 346 21.80 -2.33 -4.18
C ALA A 346 21.98 -3.41 -3.10
N LEU A 347 22.20 -3.01 -1.84
CA LEU A 347 22.33 -3.94 -0.72
C LEU A 347 21.07 -4.78 -0.51
N LEU A 348 19.89 -4.15 -0.53
CA LEU A 348 18.61 -4.86 -0.38
C LEU A 348 18.35 -5.82 -1.54
N LEU A 349 18.60 -5.39 -2.78
CA LEU A 349 18.39 -6.23 -3.95
C LEU A 349 19.33 -7.45 -3.94
N LEU A 350 20.62 -7.25 -3.65
CA LEU A 350 21.60 -8.35 -3.57
C LEU A 350 21.31 -9.28 -2.39
N LEU A 351 20.97 -8.74 -1.21
CA LEU A 351 20.62 -9.54 -0.05
C LEU A 351 19.35 -10.37 -0.31
N GLY A 352 18.33 -9.75 -0.90
CA GLY A 352 17.11 -10.45 -1.30
C GLY A 352 17.40 -11.58 -2.30
N LEU A 353 18.29 -11.36 -3.27
CA LEU A 353 18.67 -12.37 -4.26
C LEU A 353 19.43 -13.54 -3.61
N LEU A 354 20.33 -13.26 -2.68
CA LEU A 354 21.13 -14.28 -1.99
C LEU A 354 20.27 -15.18 -1.08
N ILE A 355 19.25 -14.61 -0.44
CA ILE A 355 18.34 -15.35 0.45
C ILE A 355 17.32 -16.17 -0.35
N GLU A 356 17.00 -15.78 -1.58
CA GLU A 356 15.94 -16.37 -2.39
C GLU A 356 16.03 -17.90 -2.57
N PRO A 357 17.20 -18.49 -2.92
CA PRO A 357 17.31 -19.94 -3.07
C PRO A 357 17.20 -20.69 -1.74
N VAL A 358 17.72 -20.10 -0.65
CA VAL A 358 17.67 -20.67 0.70
C VAL A 358 16.22 -20.85 1.16
N GLU A 359 15.34 -19.97 0.71
CA GLU A 359 13.93 -19.98 1.05
C GLU A 359 13.04 -20.81 0.13
N GLY A 360 13.62 -21.51 -0.85
CA GLY A 360 12.90 -22.28 -1.85
C GLY A 360 12.11 -21.39 -2.82
N GLY A 361 12.60 -20.17 -3.05
CA GLY A 361 12.04 -19.21 -3.99
C GLY A 361 11.35 -18.02 -3.34
N ILE A 362 11.32 -16.87 -4.03
CA ILE A 362 10.62 -15.65 -3.58
C ILE A 362 9.10 -15.88 -3.62
N LYS A 363 8.39 -15.58 -2.53
CA LYS A 363 6.92 -15.75 -2.45
C LYS A 363 6.28 -14.64 -1.62
N LYS A 364 5.11 -14.16 -2.07
CA LYS A 364 4.29 -13.20 -1.33
C LYS A 364 3.49 -13.87 -0.22
N ASP A 365 2.86 -15.00 -0.51
CA ASP A 365 1.93 -15.67 0.40
C ASP A 365 2.52 -16.99 0.90
N HIS A 366 2.54 -17.09 2.23
CA HIS A 366 3.74 -17.37 3.05
C HIS A 366 4.95 -16.49 2.68
N ALA A 367 4.87 -15.21 3.05
CA ALA A 367 5.84 -14.19 2.69
C ALA A 367 7.28 -14.54 3.11
N THR A 368 8.18 -14.62 2.13
CA THR A 368 9.59 -14.94 2.35
C THR A 368 10.40 -13.71 2.77
N ALA A 369 11.51 -13.89 3.48
CA ALA A 369 12.41 -12.79 3.84
C ALA A 369 13.00 -12.13 2.58
N SER A 370 13.40 -12.94 1.61
CA SER A 370 13.76 -12.55 0.24
C SER A 370 12.71 -11.65 -0.42
N TYR A 371 11.42 -11.97 -0.30
CA TYR A 371 10.33 -11.12 -0.80
C TYR A 371 10.34 -9.75 -0.13
N MET A 372 10.39 -9.68 1.20
CA MET A 372 10.39 -8.41 1.93
C MET A 372 11.59 -7.53 1.58
N VAL A 373 12.79 -8.11 1.57
CA VAL A 373 14.04 -7.39 1.36
C VAL A 373 14.19 -6.96 -0.11
N MET A 374 13.96 -7.87 -1.06
CA MET A 374 14.05 -7.58 -2.49
C MET A 374 13.05 -6.50 -2.90
N THR A 375 11.78 -6.63 -2.49
CA THR A 375 10.75 -5.66 -2.87
C THR A 375 10.93 -4.30 -2.21
N SER A 376 11.57 -4.23 -1.03
CA SER A 376 12.00 -2.95 -0.47
C SER A 376 13.08 -2.27 -1.33
N GLY A 377 14.03 -3.04 -1.89
CA GLY A 377 15.00 -2.53 -2.85
C GLY A 377 14.34 -2.04 -4.15
N MET A 378 13.40 -2.82 -4.69
CA MET A 378 12.62 -2.47 -5.89
C MET A 378 11.78 -1.21 -5.67
N ALA A 379 11.15 -1.06 -4.51
CA ALA A 379 10.37 0.14 -4.16
C ALA A 379 11.26 1.39 -4.06
N LEU A 380 12.50 1.26 -3.58
CA LEU A 380 13.47 2.35 -3.58
C LEU A 380 13.94 2.71 -5.01
N CYS A 381 14.15 1.73 -5.89
CA CYS A 381 14.40 1.96 -7.31
C CYS A 381 13.23 2.71 -7.98
N LEU A 382 11.98 2.30 -7.71
CA LEU A 382 10.79 3.01 -8.19
C LEU A 382 10.73 4.44 -7.66
N LEU A 383 11.03 4.66 -6.38
CA LEU A 383 11.07 6.02 -5.81
C LEU A 383 12.08 6.90 -6.53
N MET A 384 13.27 6.37 -6.83
CA MET A 384 14.27 7.09 -7.63
C MET A 384 13.72 7.40 -9.03
N PHE A 385 13.16 6.41 -9.74
CA PHE A 385 12.52 6.63 -11.04
C PHE A 385 11.44 7.73 -11.00
N PHE A 386 10.55 7.74 -10.00
CA PHE A 386 9.51 8.75 -9.88
C PHE A 386 10.04 10.15 -9.55
N ASP A 387 11.27 10.29 -9.06
CA ASP A 387 11.90 11.60 -8.89
C ASP A 387 12.15 12.28 -10.26
N LEU A 388 12.47 11.51 -11.30
CA LEU A 388 12.56 12.00 -12.69
C LEU A 388 11.18 12.40 -13.23
N VAL A 389 10.19 11.52 -13.08
CA VAL A 389 8.80 11.73 -13.54
C VAL A 389 8.25 13.02 -12.95
N CYS A 390 8.44 13.23 -11.65
CA CYS A 390 7.96 14.42 -10.96
C CYS A 390 8.68 15.71 -11.39
N ARG A 391 9.96 15.65 -11.75
CA ARG A 391 10.71 16.83 -12.24
C ARG A 391 10.26 17.29 -13.61
N TYR A 392 10.03 16.36 -14.55
CA TYR A 392 9.67 16.71 -15.92
C TYR A 392 8.17 16.94 -16.12
N TRP A 393 7.33 16.28 -15.32
CA TRP A 393 5.87 16.36 -15.43
C TRP A 393 5.19 16.84 -14.14
N GLU A 394 5.83 17.72 -13.37
CA GLU A 394 5.30 18.24 -12.10
C GLU A 394 3.86 18.78 -12.24
N GLN A 395 3.60 19.51 -13.33
CA GLN A 395 2.28 20.09 -13.63
C GLN A 395 1.37 19.16 -14.46
N GLY A 396 1.86 17.98 -14.85
CA GLY A 396 1.14 17.02 -15.66
C GLY A 396 -0.05 16.39 -14.92
N GLY A 397 -1.09 16.05 -15.68
CA GLY A 397 -2.30 15.42 -15.14
C GLY A 397 -2.01 14.12 -14.37
N PHE A 398 -1.08 13.30 -14.87
CA PHE A 398 -0.65 12.06 -14.22
C PHE A 398 -0.10 12.30 -12.81
N VAL A 399 0.88 13.19 -12.66
CA VAL A 399 1.51 13.49 -11.36
C VAL A 399 0.49 14.06 -10.39
N ARG A 400 -0.34 15.02 -10.84
CA ARG A 400 -1.39 15.61 -9.99
C ARG A 400 -2.43 14.59 -9.53
N LEU A 401 -2.87 13.71 -10.43
CA LEU A 401 -3.84 12.65 -10.14
C LEU A 401 -3.32 11.72 -9.05
N PHE A 402 -2.16 11.10 -9.28
CA PHE A 402 -1.61 10.11 -8.35
C PHE A 402 -1.05 10.74 -7.06
N ALA A 403 -0.46 11.93 -7.11
CA ALA A 403 -0.06 12.64 -5.89
C ALA A 403 -1.28 13.10 -5.06
N GLY A 404 -2.40 13.40 -5.71
CA GLY A 404 -3.67 13.69 -5.07
C GLY A 404 -4.26 12.48 -4.37
N ALA A 405 -4.41 11.37 -5.10
CA ALA A 405 -4.87 10.11 -4.54
C ALA A 405 -3.96 9.60 -3.41
N GLY A 406 -2.64 9.64 -3.60
CA GLY A 406 -1.64 9.23 -2.59
C GLY A 406 -1.59 10.13 -1.35
N SER A 407 -2.16 11.34 -1.42
CA SER A 407 -2.33 12.24 -0.27
C SER A 407 -3.50 11.86 0.64
N ASN A 408 -4.45 11.09 0.11
CA ASN A 408 -5.65 10.64 0.78
C ASN A 408 -5.80 9.10 0.68
N PRO A 409 -4.83 8.34 1.21
CA PRO A 409 -4.70 6.92 0.90
C PRO A 409 -5.87 6.06 1.42
N LEU A 410 -6.44 6.43 2.58
CA LEU A 410 -7.59 5.70 3.15
C LEU A 410 -8.79 5.77 2.22
N MET A 411 -9.13 6.98 1.76
CA MET A 411 -10.24 7.19 0.83
C MET A 411 -9.96 6.53 -0.52
N ALA A 412 -8.76 6.69 -1.07
CA ALA A 412 -8.40 6.08 -2.35
C ALA A 412 -8.54 4.55 -2.35
N TYR A 413 -8.25 3.90 -1.22
CA TYR A 413 -8.40 2.46 -1.08
C TYR A 413 -9.88 2.02 -1.04
N VAL A 414 -10.74 2.76 -0.32
CA VAL A 414 -12.12 2.30 -0.08
C VAL A 414 -13.14 2.80 -1.11
N VAL A 415 -12.88 3.89 -1.83
CA VAL A 415 -13.87 4.52 -2.73
C VAL A 415 -14.38 3.55 -3.80
N THR A 416 -13.54 2.67 -4.34
CA THR A 416 -13.99 1.76 -5.39
C THR A 416 -14.97 0.72 -4.87
N THR A 417 -14.60 0.00 -3.81
CA THR A 417 -15.39 -1.12 -3.29
C THR A 417 -16.59 -0.67 -2.46
N TRP A 418 -16.45 0.35 -1.62
CA TRP A 418 -17.50 0.79 -0.69
C TRP A 418 -18.36 1.94 -1.20
N PHE A 419 -17.95 2.61 -2.29
CA PHE A 419 -18.75 3.67 -2.90
C PHE A 419 -19.09 3.38 -4.35
N MET A 420 -18.11 3.21 -5.25
CA MET A 420 -18.39 3.11 -6.68
C MET A 420 -19.23 1.89 -7.05
N PHE A 421 -18.91 0.69 -6.56
CA PHE A 421 -19.71 -0.49 -6.88
C PHE A 421 -21.14 -0.43 -6.32
N PRO A 422 -21.34 -0.09 -5.03
CA PRO A 422 -22.69 0.15 -4.50
C PRO A 422 -23.44 1.25 -5.25
N PHE A 423 -22.77 2.35 -5.60
CA PHE A 423 -23.35 3.46 -6.37
C PHE A 423 -23.80 3.01 -7.77
N LEU A 424 -22.96 2.24 -8.49
CA LEU A 424 -23.32 1.69 -9.81
C LEU A 424 -24.53 0.76 -9.73
N LYS A 425 -24.64 -0.04 -8.66
CA LYS A 425 -25.81 -0.90 -8.44
C LYS A 425 -27.07 -0.09 -8.12
N VAL A 426 -26.99 0.85 -7.18
CA VAL A 426 -28.12 1.70 -6.77
C VAL A 426 -28.69 2.52 -7.94
N THR A 427 -27.81 2.99 -8.84
CA THR A 427 -28.17 3.77 -10.03
C THR A 427 -28.47 2.93 -11.27
N ALA A 428 -28.41 1.60 -11.17
CA ALA A 428 -28.50 0.64 -12.28
C ALA A 428 -27.45 0.81 -13.41
N LEU A 429 -26.48 1.71 -13.24
CA LEU A 429 -25.33 1.87 -14.15
C LEU A 429 -24.40 0.64 -14.16
N ILE A 430 -24.56 -0.27 -13.20
CA ILE A 430 -23.89 -1.58 -13.22
C ILE A 430 -24.20 -2.37 -14.50
N GLY A 431 -25.36 -2.15 -15.11
CA GLY A 431 -25.70 -2.78 -16.39
C GLY A 431 -24.83 -2.29 -17.53
N VAL A 432 -24.60 -0.97 -17.61
CA VAL A 432 -23.66 -0.37 -18.57
C VAL A 432 -22.24 -0.88 -18.31
N TYR A 433 -21.83 -0.95 -17.04
CA TYR A 433 -20.53 -1.50 -16.68
C TYR A 433 -20.39 -2.95 -17.16
N ASN A 434 -21.40 -3.79 -16.95
CA ASN A 434 -21.39 -5.19 -17.39
C ASN A 434 -21.42 -5.33 -18.92
N PHE A 435 -22.20 -4.49 -19.61
CA PHE A 435 -22.27 -4.45 -21.08
C PHE A 435 -20.91 -4.15 -21.73
N LEU A 436 -20.09 -3.30 -21.09
CA LEU A 436 -18.74 -2.96 -21.54
C LEU A 436 -17.72 -4.11 -21.37
N TYR A 437 -18.14 -5.31 -20.97
CA TYR A 437 -17.29 -6.50 -20.94
C TYR A 437 -17.95 -7.66 -21.71
N PRO A 438 -17.78 -7.71 -23.04
CA PRO A 438 -18.32 -8.80 -23.85
C PRO A 438 -17.58 -10.11 -23.57
N SER A 439 -18.34 -11.22 -23.55
CA SER A 439 -17.81 -12.57 -23.35
C SER A 439 -16.71 -12.89 -24.37
N GLY A 440 -15.62 -13.49 -23.91
CA GLY A 440 -14.47 -13.85 -24.76
C GLY A 440 -13.44 -12.73 -24.99
N TYR A 441 -13.66 -11.52 -24.47
CA TYR A 441 -12.73 -10.38 -24.62
C TYR A 441 -12.15 -9.90 -23.27
N PRO A 442 -11.25 -10.68 -22.66
CA PRO A 442 -10.73 -10.42 -21.32
C PRO A 442 -9.98 -9.08 -21.19
N TRP A 443 -9.26 -8.67 -22.23
CA TRP A 443 -8.55 -7.39 -22.27
C TRP A 443 -9.49 -6.19 -22.28
N ILE A 444 -10.70 -6.33 -22.83
CA ILE A 444 -11.74 -5.29 -22.73
C ILE A 444 -12.22 -5.19 -21.27
N GLY A 445 -12.41 -6.32 -20.60
CA GLY A 445 -12.71 -6.35 -19.17
C GLY A 445 -11.62 -5.70 -18.31
N ALA A 446 -10.34 -5.94 -18.64
CA ALA A 446 -9.21 -5.29 -17.98
C ALA A 446 -9.17 -3.78 -18.23
N LEU A 447 -9.42 -3.32 -19.47
CA LEU A 447 -9.50 -1.90 -19.81
C LEU A 447 -10.67 -1.21 -19.09
N ARG A 448 -11.83 -1.88 -19.00
CA ARG A 448 -12.99 -1.41 -18.25
C ARG A 448 -12.65 -1.23 -16.76
N ALA A 449 -12.00 -2.22 -16.15
CA ALA A 449 -11.52 -2.13 -14.77
C ALA A 449 -10.54 -0.96 -14.61
N PHE A 450 -9.58 -0.81 -15.53
CA PHE A 450 -8.62 0.28 -15.55
C PHE A 450 -9.31 1.66 -15.59
N ILE A 451 -10.30 1.85 -16.47
CA ILE A 451 -11.06 3.11 -16.60
C ILE A 451 -11.83 3.42 -15.31
N LEU A 452 -12.52 2.42 -14.73
CA LEU A 452 -13.25 2.59 -13.47
C LEU A 452 -12.30 3.03 -12.35
N VAL A 453 -11.18 2.33 -12.17
CA VAL A 453 -10.21 2.66 -11.11
C VAL A 453 -9.57 4.02 -11.38
N LEU A 454 -9.27 4.38 -12.63
CA LEU A 454 -8.75 5.70 -12.97
C LEU A 454 -9.75 6.81 -12.64
N ALA A 455 -11.04 6.60 -12.93
CA ALA A 455 -12.12 7.52 -12.54
C ALA A 455 -12.23 7.66 -11.02
N THR A 456 -12.05 6.57 -10.26
CA THR A 456 -12.04 6.62 -8.79
C THR A 456 -10.86 7.45 -8.26
N MET A 457 -9.67 7.29 -8.83
CA MET A 457 -8.50 8.11 -8.48
C MET A 457 -8.75 9.58 -8.82
N GLY A 458 -9.46 9.85 -9.93
CA GLY A 458 -9.88 11.18 -10.34
C GLY A 458 -10.83 11.84 -9.33
N LEU A 459 -11.82 11.09 -8.85
CA LEU A 459 -12.73 11.53 -7.81
C LEU A 459 -12.00 11.86 -6.51
N VAL A 460 -11.08 11.00 -6.07
CA VAL A 460 -10.29 11.23 -4.84
C VAL A 460 -9.36 12.43 -5.00
N TYR A 461 -8.73 12.60 -6.16
CA TYR A 461 -7.96 13.79 -6.50
C TYR A 461 -8.82 15.06 -6.43
N TRP A 462 -10.03 15.04 -6.99
CA TRP A 462 -10.96 16.16 -6.91
C TRP A 462 -11.35 16.49 -5.45
N MET A 463 -11.65 15.49 -4.63
CA MET A 463 -11.93 15.67 -3.21
C MET A 463 -10.71 16.26 -2.47
N ALA A 464 -9.51 15.77 -2.75
CA ALA A 464 -8.27 16.31 -2.18
C ALA A 464 -8.06 17.79 -2.56
N LYS A 465 -8.36 18.16 -3.83
CA LYS A 465 -8.34 19.56 -4.28
C LYS A 465 -9.35 20.44 -3.54
N LYS A 466 -10.51 19.87 -3.18
CA LYS A 466 -11.53 20.51 -2.33
C LYS A 466 -11.20 20.49 -0.83
N LYS A 467 -10.01 20.03 -0.44
CA LYS A 467 -9.54 19.88 0.96
C LYS A 467 -10.34 18.86 1.77
N ILE A 468 -11.06 17.96 1.11
CA ILE A 468 -11.75 16.83 1.73
C ILE A 468 -10.74 15.68 1.79
N VAL A 469 -10.07 15.53 2.94
CA VAL A 469 -8.98 14.56 3.14
C VAL A 469 -9.25 13.76 4.41
N TRP A 470 -9.00 12.45 4.37
CA TRP A 470 -9.12 11.57 5.53
C TRP A 470 -7.76 11.28 6.16
N ARG A 471 -7.73 11.22 7.50
CA ARG A 471 -6.57 10.79 8.29
C ARG A 471 -7.01 9.95 9.48
N ALA A 472 -6.35 8.81 9.65
CA ALA A 472 -6.40 7.96 10.83
C ALA A 472 -5.57 8.54 11.98
#